data_AF-A0A947S741-F1
#
_entry.id   AF-A0A947S741-F1
#
_cell.length_a   1.000
_cell.length_b   1.000
_cell.length_c   1.000
_cell.angle_alpha   90.00
_cell.angle_beta   90.00
_cell.angle_gamma   90.00
#
_symmetry.space_group_name_H-M   'P 1'
#
loop_
_entity.id
_entity.type
_entity.pdbx_description
1 polymer ?
#
loop_
_entity_poly.entity_id
_entity_poly.type
_entity_poly.pdbx_seq_one_letter_code
_entity_poly.pdbx_strand_id
1 'polypeptide(L)'
;MKKMTSIKITLIIISLLIDSLLISPLFKDYGYLRAEDYTLKTGDTIEVLVWEYKDLSRILTIRPDGKISFPLIDEIIAVGLTPKELDDIITQKLSSFFPQPKVTIIVQKFQYPQFSVIGQVNKSGVFTLDRDIKVLEAISWAGGFLPDADTRKALIFREKVGVVSLDLYSLLNLKKNENNIFLKPNDILYIPNNKDNFVYMIGEVKNPGIYPLEDKLTLLKAIILAGNPKDSAMLPFTKVIRQTEKGIEIINVDLKDLALKPEHLNEVILQQGDIVYLPPTKLGKLNKILDQAMPLLTALFYATGTTYNIKELYK
;
A
#
# COMPACT_ATOMS: atom_id res chain seq x y z
N MET A 1 3.52 -70.75 -46.92
CA MET A 1 2.84 -69.44 -46.82
C MET A 1 2.20 -69.11 -45.46
N LYS A 2 2.20 -69.98 -44.43
CA LYS A 2 1.52 -69.72 -43.14
C LYS A 2 2.40 -69.07 -42.03
N LYS A 3 3.73 -69.07 -42.16
CA LYS A 3 4.66 -68.49 -41.17
C LYS A 3 4.86 -66.97 -41.30
N MET A 4 4.58 -66.39 -42.46
CA MET A 4 4.83 -64.96 -42.72
C MET A 4 3.73 -64.04 -42.17
N THR A 5 2.54 -64.58 -41.91
CA THR A 5 1.38 -63.82 -41.40
C THR A 5 1.43 -63.63 -39.88
N SER A 6 1.90 -64.62 -39.11
CA SER A 6 2.07 -64.47 -37.65
C SER A 6 3.16 -63.47 -37.28
N ILE A 7 4.25 -63.38 -38.04
CA ILE A 7 5.36 -62.46 -37.74
C ILE A 7 4.92 -60.99 -37.94
N LYS A 8 4.08 -60.72 -38.95
CA LYS A 8 3.53 -59.37 -39.18
C LYS A 8 2.55 -58.93 -38.09
N ILE A 9 1.77 -59.85 -37.52
CA ILE A 9 0.79 -59.53 -36.47
C ILE A 9 1.48 -59.27 -35.13
N THR A 10 2.53 -60.04 -34.80
CA THR A 10 3.32 -59.81 -33.56
C THR A 10 4.08 -58.48 -33.59
N LEU A 11 4.60 -58.06 -34.75
CA LEU A 11 5.29 -56.76 -34.90
C LEU A 11 4.34 -55.56 -34.75
N ILE A 12 3.07 -55.68 -35.19
CA ILE A 12 2.06 -54.61 -35.04
C ILE A 12 1.63 -54.47 -33.57
N ILE A 13 1.48 -55.58 -32.83
CA ILE A 13 1.13 -55.56 -31.41
C ILE A 13 2.27 -54.98 -30.57
N ILE A 14 3.53 -55.27 -30.91
CA ILE A 14 4.71 -54.69 -30.24
C ILE A 14 4.83 -53.18 -30.54
N SER A 15 4.51 -52.73 -31.77
CA SER A 15 4.46 -51.31 -32.10
C SER A 15 3.39 -50.55 -31.30
N LEU A 16 2.18 -51.12 -31.17
CA LEU A 16 1.08 -50.52 -30.40
C LEU A 16 1.34 -50.50 -28.88
N LEU A 17 2.07 -51.49 -28.35
CA LEU A 17 2.50 -51.51 -26.95
C LEU A 17 3.61 -50.50 -26.67
N ILE A 18 4.53 -50.29 -27.61
CA ILE A 18 5.60 -49.29 -27.49
C ILE A 18 5.05 -47.85 -27.63
N ASP A 19 4.04 -47.63 -28.47
CA ASP A 19 3.34 -46.34 -28.56
C ASP A 19 2.53 -46.02 -27.29
N SER A 20 2.01 -47.05 -26.58
CA SER A 20 1.37 -46.86 -25.27
C SER A 20 2.36 -46.59 -24.12
N LEU A 21 3.61 -47.05 -24.27
CA LEU A 21 4.68 -46.85 -23.28
C LEU A 21 5.48 -45.55 -23.49
N LEU A 22 5.34 -44.90 -24.64
CA LEU A 22 6.02 -43.65 -24.97
C LEU A 22 5.14 -42.39 -24.82
N ILE A 23 3.87 -42.52 -24.41
CA ILE A 23 2.98 -41.39 -24.07
C ILE A 23 3.08 -40.98 -22.58
N SER A 24 3.92 -41.61 -21.77
CA SER A 24 4.19 -41.14 -20.40
C SER A 24 5.68 -40.90 -20.20
N PRO A 25 6.14 -39.68 -20.50
CA PRO A 25 6.45 -38.77 -19.40
C PRO A 25 6.04 -37.33 -19.72
N LEU A 26 4.75 -37.02 -19.70
CA LEU A 26 4.26 -35.66 -19.93
C LEU A 26 3.15 -35.18 -18.98
N PHE A 27 2.78 -35.96 -17.96
CA PHE A 27 2.21 -35.39 -16.75
C PHE A 27 3.37 -35.00 -15.83
N LYS A 28 4.02 -33.89 -16.20
CA LYS A 28 4.77 -33.10 -15.24
C LYS A 28 3.76 -32.81 -14.13
N ASP A 29 4.05 -33.31 -12.94
CA ASP A 29 3.31 -33.01 -11.72
C ASP A 29 3.45 -31.50 -11.52
N TYR A 30 2.61 -30.73 -12.21
CA TYR A 30 2.28 -29.39 -11.79
C TYR A 30 1.67 -29.66 -10.43
N GLY A 31 2.49 -29.52 -9.39
CA GLY A 31 2.02 -29.42 -8.03
C GLY A 31 1.01 -28.28 -8.04
N TYR A 32 -0.24 -28.61 -8.33
CA TYR A 32 -1.38 -27.85 -7.91
C TYR A 32 -1.16 -27.82 -6.41
N LEU A 33 -0.63 -26.70 -5.92
CA LEU A 33 -0.71 -26.34 -4.52
C LEU A 33 -2.16 -26.65 -4.18
N ARG A 34 -2.40 -27.75 -3.46
CA ARG A 34 -3.74 -28.03 -2.96
C ARG A 34 -4.03 -26.82 -2.10
N ALA A 35 -4.89 -25.93 -2.60
CA ALA A 35 -5.43 -24.87 -1.78
C ALA A 35 -5.92 -25.58 -0.52
N GLU A 36 -5.43 -25.16 0.66
CA GLU A 36 -5.90 -25.73 1.91
C GLU A 36 -7.43 -25.71 1.88
N ASP A 37 -8.05 -26.85 2.21
CA ASP A 37 -9.49 -26.96 2.15
C ASP A 37 -10.11 -25.88 3.06
N TYR A 38 -11.15 -25.23 2.56
CA TYR A 38 -11.81 -24.15 3.28
C TYR A 38 -12.28 -24.65 4.65
N THR A 39 -11.85 -23.96 5.71
CA THR A 39 -12.35 -24.17 7.06
C THR A 39 -13.36 -23.09 7.42
N LEU A 40 -14.43 -23.54 8.06
CA LEU A 40 -15.55 -22.72 8.51
C LEU A 40 -15.09 -21.70 9.55
N LYS A 41 -15.62 -20.48 9.45
CA LYS A 41 -15.28 -19.34 10.29
C LYS A 41 -16.51 -18.79 10.99
N THR A 42 -16.29 -18.14 12.13
CA THR A 42 -17.33 -17.35 12.80
C THR A 42 -17.97 -16.36 11.83
N GLY A 43 -19.30 -16.32 11.79
CA GLY A 43 -20.07 -15.47 10.89
C GLY A 43 -20.40 -16.11 9.53
N ASP A 44 -19.79 -17.24 9.17
CA ASP A 44 -20.21 -18.00 8.00
C ASP A 44 -21.67 -18.39 8.11
N THR A 45 -22.36 -18.38 6.98
CA THR A 45 -23.72 -18.90 6.87
C THR A 45 -23.67 -20.19 6.06
N ILE A 46 -24.13 -21.27 6.67
CA ILE A 46 -24.20 -22.60 6.09
C ILE A 46 -25.64 -23.04 5.96
N GLU A 47 -25.93 -23.76 4.89
CA GLU A 47 -27.16 -24.51 4.73
C GLU A 47 -26.88 -25.97 5.05
N VAL A 48 -27.61 -26.48 6.04
CA VAL A 48 -27.58 -27.89 6.40
C VAL A 48 -28.78 -28.53 5.70
N LEU A 49 -28.51 -29.37 4.71
CA LEU A 49 -29.51 -30.15 4.02
C LEU A 49 -29.54 -31.56 4.62
N VAL A 50 -30.68 -31.96 5.18
CA VAL A 50 -30.91 -33.32 5.64
C VAL A 50 -31.83 -33.99 4.63
N TRP A 51 -31.28 -34.94 3.86
CA TRP A 51 -32.03 -35.65 2.82
C TRP A 51 -33.20 -36.41 3.45
N GLU A 52 -34.33 -36.46 2.75
CA GLU A 52 -35.61 -37.07 3.21
C GLU A 52 -36.29 -36.37 4.39
N TYR A 53 -35.58 -35.56 5.18
CA TYR A 53 -36.09 -34.83 6.33
C TYR A 53 -36.00 -33.31 6.10
N LYS A 54 -36.80 -32.81 5.16
CA LYS A 54 -36.79 -31.38 4.75
C LYS A 54 -37.06 -30.41 5.90
N ASP A 55 -37.86 -30.81 6.88
CA ASP A 55 -38.19 -29.97 8.04
C ASP A 55 -36.99 -29.70 8.96
N LEU A 56 -35.94 -30.53 8.88
CA LEU A 56 -34.66 -30.31 9.56
C LEU A 56 -33.69 -29.48 8.73
N SER A 57 -33.92 -29.36 7.42
CA SER A 57 -33.03 -28.63 6.53
C SER A 57 -33.17 -27.13 6.77
N ARG A 58 -32.05 -26.45 7.06
CA ARG A 58 -32.10 -25.03 7.45
C ARG A 58 -30.77 -24.33 7.26
N ILE A 59 -30.87 -23.01 7.15
CA ILE A 59 -29.73 -22.10 7.12
C ILE A 59 -29.36 -21.72 8.55
N LEU A 60 -28.08 -21.83 8.88
CA LEU A 60 -27.50 -21.52 10.18
C LEU A 60 -26.29 -20.60 10.01
N THR A 61 -26.10 -19.71 10.99
CA THR A 61 -24.90 -18.87 11.07
C THR A 61 -24.01 -19.39 12.18
N ILE A 62 -22.70 -19.48 11.92
CA ILE A 62 -21.71 -19.83 12.94
C ILE A 62 -21.60 -18.67 13.92
N ARG A 63 -22.00 -18.92 15.17
CA ARG A 63 -22.06 -17.92 16.24
C ARG A 63 -20.65 -17.47 16.69
N PRO A 64 -20.52 -16.36 17.43
CA PRO A 64 -19.24 -15.87 17.96
C PRO A 64 -18.45 -16.88 18.80
N ASP A 65 -19.12 -17.82 19.46
CA ASP A 65 -18.51 -18.91 20.22
C ASP A 65 -18.03 -20.08 19.33
N GLY A 66 -18.12 -19.95 18.01
CA GLY A 66 -17.67 -20.93 17.02
C GLY A 66 -18.64 -22.10 16.81
N LYS A 67 -19.85 -22.02 17.35
CA LYS A 67 -20.83 -23.11 17.31
C LYS A 67 -22.03 -22.82 16.41
N ILE A 68 -22.74 -23.87 16.05
CA ILE A 68 -24.08 -23.84 15.47
C ILE A 68 -25.07 -24.54 16.40
N SER A 69 -26.35 -24.18 16.30
CA SER A 69 -27.44 -24.85 17.00
C SER A 69 -28.32 -25.61 16.01
N PHE A 70 -28.37 -26.93 16.14
CA PHE A 70 -29.15 -27.80 15.27
C PHE A 70 -30.17 -28.61 16.08
N PRO A 71 -31.43 -28.74 15.64
CA PRO A 71 -32.45 -29.48 16.38
C PRO A 71 -32.02 -30.92 16.68
N LEU A 72 -32.44 -31.47 17.84
CA LEU A 72 -32.18 -32.84 18.32
C LEU A 72 -30.75 -33.14 18.77
N ILE A 73 -29.76 -32.38 18.29
CA ILE A 73 -28.32 -32.62 18.55
C ILE A 73 -27.61 -31.40 19.16
N ASP A 74 -28.41 -30.44 19.62
CA ASP A 74 -28.05 -29.21 20.33
C ASP A 74 -26.93 -28.41 19.65
N GLU A 75 -25.84 -28.18 20.37
CA GLU A 75 -24.72 -27.36 19.91
C GLU A 75 -23.60 -28.21 19.31
N ILE A 76 -23.00 -27.69 18.24
CA ILE A 76 -21.90 -28.32 17.53
C ILE A 76 -20.84 -27.27 17.25
N ILE A 77 -19.60 -27.55 17.60
CA ILE A 77 -18.45 -26.71 17.23
C ILE A 77 -18.26 -26.85 15.72
N ALA A 78 -18.37 -25.75 15.00
CA ALA A 78 -18.25 -25.71 13.54
C ALA A 78 -16.98 -24.99 13.08
N VAL A 79 -16.49 -24.03 13.87
CA VAL A 79 -15.30 -23.25 13.51
C VAL A 79 -14.07 -24.14 13.35
N GLY A 80 -13.29 -23.89 12.31
CA GLY A 80 -12.08 -24.66 11.99
C GLY A 80 -12.34 -26.00 11.30
N LEU A 81 -13.58 -26.46 11.23
CA LEU A 81 -13.94 -27.67 10.46
C LEU A 81 -14.14 -27.34 8.99
N THR A 82 -13.86 -28.30 8.14
CA THR A 82 -14.31 -28.29 6.74
C THR A 82 -15.82 -28.60 6.67
N PRO A 83 -16.52 -28.21 5.59
CA PRO A 83 -17.91 -28.60 5.37
C PRO A 83 -18.13 -30.12 5.43
N LYS A 84 -17.13 -30.91 4.98
CA LYS A 84 -17.18 -32.37 5.00
C LYS A 84 -17.09 -32.94 6.42
N GLU A 85 -16.20 -32.41 7.24
CA GLU A 85 -16.07 -32.83 8.65
C GLU A 85 -17.32 -32.47 9.44
N LEU A 86 -17.91 -31.28 9.20
CA LEU A 86 -19.15 -30.89 9.85
C LEU A 86 -20.33 -31.79 9.42
N ASP A 87 -20.41 -32.15 8.13
CA ASP A 87 -21.35 -33.17 7.62
C ASP A 87 -21.22 -34.49 8.38
N ASP A 88 -20.00 -35.03 8.50
CA ASP A 88 -19.76 -36.31 9.18
C ASP A 88 -20.20 -36.26 10.65
N ILE A 89 -19.92 -35.16 11.36
CA ILE A 89 -20.32 -34.97 12.76
C ILE A 89 -21.84 -34.91 12.90
N ILE A 90 -22.53 -34.15 12.04
CA ILE A 90 -23.99 -34.02 12.10
C ILE A 90 -24.65 -35.36 11.74
N THR A 91 -24.15 -36.02 10.70
CA THR A 91 -24.62 -37.35 10.28
C THR A 91 -24.49 -38.37 11.41
N GLN A 92 -23.33 -38.39 12.09
CA GLN A 92 -23.10 -39.28 13.22
C GLN A 92 -24.08 -39.00 14.37
N LYS A 93 -24.28 -37.73 14.74
CA LYS A 93 -25.19 -37.36 15.84
C LYS A 93 -26.67 -37.64 15.51
N LEU A 94 -27.10 -37.44 14.26
CA LEU A 94 -28.48 -37.70 13.84
C LEU A 94 -28.81 -39.18 13.71
N SER A 95 -27.81 -40.06 13.59
CA SER A 95 -28.00 -41.51 13.44
C SER A 95 -28.69 -42.17 14.65
N SER A 96 -28.70 -41.50 15.81
CA SER A 96 -29.47 -41.94 16.99
C SER A 96 -30.97 -41.66 16.89
N PHE A 97 -31.40 -40.79 15.98
CA PHE A 97 -32.78 -40.35 15.82
C PHE A 97 -33.41 -40.82 14.51
N PHE A 98 -32.60 -40.97 13.46
CA PHE A 98 -33.04 -41.37 12.12
C PHE A 98 -32.17 -42.50 11.57
N PRO A 99 -32.75 -43.46 10.84
CA PRO A 99 -31.97 -44.49 10.16
C PRO A 99 -31.23 -43.89 8.96
N GLN A 100 -29.91 -44.08 8.91
CA GLN A 100 -29.04 -43.70 7.78
C GLN A 100 -29.27 -42.25 7.28
N PRO A 101 -29.23 -41.22 8.14
CA PRO A 101 -29.41 -39.86 7.70
C PRO A 101 -28.28 -39.49 6.75
N LYS A 102 -28.62 -38.78 5.67
CA LYS A 102 -27.64 -38.18 4.78
C LYS A 102 -27.70 -36.68 4.94
N VAL A 103 -26.55 -36.07 5.22
CA VAL A 103 -26.43 -34.62 5.41
C VAL A 103 -25.56 -34.04 4.29
N THR A 104 -25.77 -32.78 3.97
CA THR A 104 -24.93 -32.02 3.05
C THR A 104 -24.81 -30.61 3.58
N ILE A 105 -23.58 -30.12 3.71
CA ILE A 105 -23.28 -28.77 4.17
C ILE A 105 -22.89 -27.92 2.97
N ILE A 106 -23.64 -26.85 2.75
CA ILE A 106 -23.36 -25.87 1.69
C ILE A 106 -23.04 -24.55 2.36
N VAL A 107 -21.88 -23.96 2.10
CA VAL A 107 -21.57 -22.62 2.58
C VAL A 107 -22.27 -21.61 1.67
N GLN A 108 -23.29 -20.92 2.20
CA GLN A 108 -24.04 -19.91 1.45
C GLN A 108 -23.34 -18.55 1.46
N LYS A 109 -22.77 -18.17 2.61
CA LYS A 109 -22.05 -16.91 2.76
C LYS A 109 -20.76 -17.13 3.52
N PHE A 110 -19.66 -16.80 2.87
CA PHE A 110 -18.32 -16.81 3.45
C PHE A 110 -18.06 -15.50 4.19
N GLN A 111 -17.53 -15.59 5.39
CA GLN A 111 -16.99 -14.46 6.11
C GLN A 111 -15.50 -14.34 5.81
N TYR A 112 -15.17 -13.45 4.88
CA TYR A 112 -13.78 -13.18 4.51
C TYR A 112 -13.12 -12.26 5.53
N PRO A 113 -11.82 -12.48 5.85
CA PRO A 113 -11.01 -11.50 6.55
C PRO A 113 -11.03 -10.15 5.82
N GLN A 114 -10.67 -9.07 6.51
CA GLN A 114 -10.73 -7.72 5.93
C GLN A 114 -9.39 -7.00 6.08
N PHE A 115 -9.18 -5.99 5.25
CA PHE A 115 -8.11 -4.99 5.40
C PHE A 115 -8.69 -3.60 5.13
N SER A 116 -8.01 -2.56 5.59
CA SER A 116 -8.45 -1.17 5.37
C SER A 116 -7.48 -0.44 4.46
N VAL A 117 -8.00 0.38 3.55
CA VAL A 117 -7.22 1.37 2.81
C VAL A 117 -7.72 2.75 3.18
N ILE A 118 -6.82 3.61 3.63
CA ILE A 118 -7.14 4.97 4.10
C ILE A 118 -6.14 5.99 3.54
N GLY A 119 -6.55 7.26 3.50
CA GLY A 119 -5.72 8.37 3.03
C GLY A 119 -5.99 8.73 1.58
N GLN A 120 -4.94 9.07 0.82
CA GLN A 120 -5.04 9.65 -0.52
C GLN A 120 -5.28 8.60 -1.63
N VAL A 121 -6.44 7.94 -1.56
CA VAL A 121 -6.96 7.01 -2.57
C VAL A 121 -8.37 7.39 -2.97
N ASN A 122 -8.80 7.03 -4.19
CA ASN A 122 -10.12 7.40 -4.70
C ASN A 122 -11.27 6.80 -3.86
N LYS A 123 -11.08 5.61 -3.29
CA LYS A 123 -12.05 4.93 -2.44
C LYS A 123 -11.36 4.41 -1.18
N SER A 124 -11.37 5.24 -0.13
CA SER A 124 -11.01 4.80 1.22
C SER A 124 -12.11 3.91 1.81
N GLY A 125 -11.72 2.92 2.61
CA GLY A 125 -12.66 2.04 3.29
C GLY A 125 -12.08 0.67 3.63
N VAL A 126 -12.99 -0.20 4.06
CA VAL A 126 -12.69 -1.60 4.40
C VAL A 126 -12.98 -2.49 3.19
N PHE A 127 -12.07 -3.41 2.91
CA PHE A 127 -12.12 -4.34 1.79
C PHE A 127 -12.00 -5.79 2.29
N THR A 128 -12.63 -6.72 1.58
CA THR A 128 -12.61 -8.15 1.91
C THR A 128 -11.41 -8.84 1.27
N LEU A 129 -10.63 -9.56 2.06
CA LEU A 129 -9.52 -10.40 1.63
C LEU A 129 -10.07 -11.80 1.26
N ASP A 130 -10.66 -11.91 0.07
CA ASP A 130 -11.22 -13.16 -0.47
C ASP A 130 -10.16 -14.13 -1.03
N ARG A 131 -8.97 -13.61 -1.33
CA ARG A 131 -7.77 -14.33 -1.73
C ARG A 131 -6.52 -13.60 -1.24
N ASP A 132 -5.36 -14.17 -1.50
CA ASP A 132 -4.09 -13.48 -1.28
C ASP A 132 -3.94 -12.29 -2.24
N ILE A 133 -3.91 -11.08 -1.67
CA ILE A 133 -3.84 -9.81 -2.41
C ILE A 133 -2.57 -9.07 -2.04
N LYS A 134 -1.94 -8.47 -3.05
CA LYS A 134 -0.78 -7.59 -2.86
C LYS A 134 -1.18 -6.11 -2.80
N VAL A 135 -0.30 -5.29 -2.23
CA VAL A 135 -0.57 -3.85 -2.02
C VAL A 135 -1.01 -3.11 -3.28
N LEU A 136 -0.36 -3.34 -4.42
CA LEU A 136 -0.74 -2.66 -5.68
C LEU A 136 -2.14 -3.02 -6.17
N GLU A 137 -2.54 -4.28 -5.97
CA GLU A 137 -3.90 -4.73 -6.31
C GLU A 137 -4.93 -4.12 -5.36
N ALA A 138 -4.62 -4.04 -4.06
CA ALA A 138 -5.46 -3.35 -3.09
C ALA A 138 -5.66 -1.86 -3.40
N ILE A 139 -4.63 -1.16 -3.88
CA ILE A 139 -4.76 0.21 -4.38
C ILE A 139 -5.67 0.27 -5.61
N SER A 140 -5.56 -0.71 -6.50
CA SER A 140 -6.43 -0.79 -7.68
C SER A 140 -7.90 -0.97 -7.28
N TRP A 141 -8.16 -1.77 -6.25
CA TRP A 141 -9.50 -1.93 -5.65
C TRP A 141 -10.01 -0.65 -4.97
N ALA A 142 -9.09 0.13 -4.40
CA ALA A 142 -9.36 1.47 -3.89
C ALA A 142 -9.50 2.53 -5.00
N GLY A 143 -9.52 2.12 -6.27
CA GLY A 143 -9.72 3.02 -7.42
C GLY A 143 -8.48 3.84 -7.80
N GLY A 144 -7.29 3.47 -7.32
CA GLY A 144 -6.06 4.22 -7.54
C GLY A 144 -5.85 5.39 -6.57
N PHE A 145 -4.77 6.14 -6.79
CA PHE A 145 -4.37 7.25 -5.95
C PHE A 145 -5.10 8.54 -6.30
N LEU A 146 -5.25 9.43 -5.31
CA LEU A 146 -5.60 10.83 -5.56
C LEU A 146 -4.36 11.62 -6.06
N PRO A 147 -4.55 12.76 -6.75
CA PRO A 147 -3.43 13.53 -7.33
C PRO A 147 -2.37 14.01 -6.32
N ASP A 148 -2.77 14.20 -5.06
CA ASP A 148 -1.93 14.67 -3.96
C ASP A 148 -1.38 13.53 -3.08
N ALA A 149 -1.49 12.28 -3.51
CA ALA A 149 -0.96 11.14 -2.78
C ALA A 149 0.58 11.11 -2.73
N ASP A 150 1.16 11.00 -1.53
CA ASP A 150 2.58 10.68 -1.37
C ASP A 150 2.79 9.16 -1.48
N THR A 151 3.00 8.69 -2.70
CA THR A 151 3.15 7.26 -3.02
C THR A 151 4.48 6.66 -2.53
N ARG A 152 5.45 7.47 -2.11
CA ARG A 152 6.75 6.98 -1.63
C ARG A 152 6.78 6.68 -0.14
N LYS A 153 5.84 7.27 0.60
CA LYS A 153 5.74 7.14 2.06
C LYS A 153 4.51 6.36 2.48
N ALA A 154 4.04 5.44 1.65
CA ALA A 154 2.93 4.58 2.02
C ALA A 154 3.31 3.72 3.24
N LEU A 155 2.35 3.50 4.13
CA LEU A 155 2.55 2.75 5.37
C LEU A 155 1.56 1.60 5.45
N ILE A 156 2.00 0.47 6.01
CA ILE A 156 1.10 -0.57 6.51
C ILE A 156 1.25 -0.66 8.02
N PHE A 157 0.14 -0.52 8.72
CA PHE A 157 0.04 -0.87 10.13
C PHE A 157 -0.41 -2.32 10.26
N ARG A 158 0.41 -3.14 10.91
CA ARG A 158 0.17 -4.57 11.11
C ARG A 158 0.40 -4.93 12.57
N GLU A 159 -0.65 -5.39 13.25
CA GLU A 159 -0.72 -5.57 14.71
C GLU A 159 0.48 -6.30 15.35
N LYS A 160 1.03 -7.33 14.68
CA LYS A 160 2.16 -8.13 15.20
C LYS A 160 3.55 -7.68 14.71
N VAL A 161 3.62 -6.80 13.72
CA VAL A 161 4.87 -6.39 13.04
C VAL A 161 5.17 -4.90 13.27
N GLY A 162 4.15 -4.09 13.58
CA GLY A 162 4.26 -2.65 13.68
C GLY A 162 4.01 -1.96 12.35
N VAL A 163 4.87 -1.00 12.00
CA VAL A 163 4.74 -0.17 10.79
C VAL A 163 5.71 -0.65 9.72
N VAL A 164 5.19 -0.95 8.52
CA VAL A 164 5.98 -1.28 7.34
C VAL A 164 5.92 -0.11 6.36
N SER A 165 7.07 0.49 6.06
CA SER A 165 7.17 1.56 5.07
C SER A 165 7.31 0.99 3.66
N LEU A 166 6.61 1.60 2.70
CA LEU A 166 6.57 1.18 1.31
C LEU A 166 6.74 2.36 0.36
N ASP A 167 7.65 2.21 -0.60
CA ASP A 167 7.77 3.11 -1.75
C ASP A 167 6.99 2.50 -2.94
N LEU A 168 5.73 2.90 -3.09
CA LEU A 168 4.85 2.43 -4.17
C LEU A 168 5.23 3.04 -5.52
N TYR A 169 5.82 4.25 -5.54
CA TYR A 169 6.33 4.85 -6.77
C TYR A 169 7.39 3.96 -7.40
N SER A 170 8.34 3.49 -6.59
CA SER A 170 9.41 2.59 -7.04
C SER A 170 8.85 1.25 -7.53
N LEU A 171 7.81 0.73 -6.88
CA LEU A 171 7.13 -0.50 -7.31
C LEU A 171 6.47 -0.39 -8.69
N LEU A 172 5.84 0.75 -8.98
CA LEU A 172 5.19 0.98 -10.27
C LEU A 172 6.19 1.19 -11.40
N ASN A 173 7.32 1.86 -11.13
CA ASN A 173 8.24 2.32 -12.18
C ASN A 173 9.42 1.38 -12.45
N LEU A 174 9.93 0.67 -11.43
CA LEU A 174 11.21 -0.04 -11.55
C LEU A 174 11.06 -1.52 -11.98
N LYS A 175 9.84 -1.99 -12.27
CA LYS A 175 9.51 -3.41 -12.54
C LYS A 175 10.02 -4.40 -11.48
N LYS A 176 10.47 -3.89 -10.33
CA LYS A 176 11.04 -4.70 -9.25
C LYS A 176 9.93 -5.04 -8.28
N ASN A 177 9.30 -6.19 -8.52
CA ASN A 177 8.18 -6.71 -7.71
C ASN A 177 8.61 -7.23 -6.31
N GLU A 178 9.89 -7.16 -5.97
CA GLU A 178 10.47 -7.71 -4.73
C GLU A 178 9.84 -7.11 -3.47
N ASN A 179 9.38 -5.85 -3.52
CA ASN A 179 8.78 -5.17 -2.37
C ASN A 179 7.23 -5.12 -2.45
N ASN A 180 6.61 -5.78 -3.43
CA ASN A 180 5.15 -5.85 -3.53
C ASN A 180 4.63 -6.94 -2.59
N ILE A 181 4.41 -6.57 -1.34
CA ILE A 181 4.07 -7.47 -0.25
C ILE A 181 2.59 -7.86 -0.25
N PHE A 182 2.31 -9.04 0.31
CA PHE A 182 0.94 -9.49 0.55
C PHE A 182 0.34 -8.81 1.77
N LEU A 183 -0.91 -8.39 1.63
CA LEU A 183 -1.73 -7.94 2.74
C LEU A 183 -2.15 -9.13 3.60
N LYS A 184 -2.39 -8.84 4.87
CA LYS A 184 -2.84 -9.78 5.88
C LYS A 184 -4.12 -9.28 6.52
N PRO A 185 -4.90 -10.18 7.14
CA PRO A 185 -6.08 -9.79 7.90
C PRO A 185 -5.76 -8.64 8.87
N ASN A 186 -6.65 -7.65 8.89
CA ASN A 186 -6.61 -6.44 9.72
C ASN A 186 -5.44 -5.47 9.42
N ASP A 187 -4.74 -5.62 8.30
CA ASP A 187 -3.79 -4.60 7.85
C ASP A 187 -4.51 -3.28 7.55
N ILE A 188 -3.85 -2.17 7.89
CA ILE A 188 -4.27 -0.82 7.49
C ILE A 188 -3.22 -0.26 6.55
N LEU A 189 -3.57 -0.16 5.26
CA LEU A 189 -2.77 0.52 4.24
C LEU A 189 -3.11 2.01 4.26
N TYR A 190 -2.15 2.84 4.64
CA TYR A 190 -2.28 4.29 4.69
C TYR A 190 -1.44 4.95 3.61
N ILE A 191 -2.10 5.79 2.80
CA ILE A 191 -1.46 6.60 1.77
C ILE A 191 -1.46 8.07 2.23
N PRO A 192 -0.30 8.64 2.60
CA PRO A 192 -0.25 10.02 3.06
C PRO A 192 -0.56 11.03 1.96
N ASN A 193 -0.78 12.27 2.39
CA ASN A 193 -0.89 13.43 1.51
C ASN A 193 0.47 14.13 1.36
N ASN A 194 0.74 14.66 0.17
CA ASN A 194 1.89 15.50 -0.13
C ASN A 194 1.60 17.02 0.02
N LYS A 195 0.36 17.42 0.37
CA LYS A 195 -0.07 18.84 0.47
C LYS A 195 0.72 19.69 1.46
N ASP A 196 1.21 19.10 2.54
CA ASP A 196 1.96 19.83 3.56
C ASP A 196 3.46 19.89 3.25
N ASN A 197 3.88 19.29 2.14
CA ASN A 197 5.28 19.20 1.74
C ASN A 197 5.60 20.31 0.73
N PHE A 198 5.90 21.51 1.21
CA PHE A 198 6.23 22.68 0.38
C PHE A 198 7.45 23.42 0.89
N VAL A 199 7.99 24.30 0.05
CA VAL A 199 9.05 25.26 0.38
C VAL A 199 8.53 26.67 0.09
N TYR A 200 9.03 27.66 0.85
CA TYR A 200 8.71 29.07 0.63
C TYR A 200 9.80 29.71 -0.21
N MET A 201 9.43 30.33 -1.33
CA MET A 201 10.33 31.12 -2.16
C MET A 201 9.99 32.60 -1.97
N ILE A 202 10.92 33.37 -1.41
CA ILE A 202 10.74 34.79 -1.11
C ILE A 202 11.90 35.66 -1.62
N GLY A 203 11.62 36.93 -1.89
CA GLY A 203 12.61 37.90 -2.37
C GLY A 203 12.62 38.08 -3.89
N GLU A 204 13.80 38.30 -4.46
CA GLU A 204 14.02 38.71 -5.86
C GLU A 204 13.97 37.55 -6.87
N VAL A 205 12.88 36.78 -6.83
CA VAL A 205 12.48 35.84 -7.90
C VAL A 205 11.29 36.42 -8.67
N LYS A 206 11.06 35.97 -9.91
CA LYS A 206 9.94 36.48 -10.72
C LYS A 206 8.58 36.17 -10.08
N ASN A 207 8.42 34.94 -9.60
CA ASN A 207 7.19 34.44 -8.98
C ASN A 207 7.47 33.98 -7.54
N PRO A 208 7.49 34.88 -6.54
CA PRO A 208 7.58 34.46 -5.14
C PRO A 208 6.30 33.73 -4.72
N GLY A 209 6.40 32.78 -3.78
CA GLY A 209 5.26 31.98 -3.35
C GLY A 209 5.64 30.64 -2.72
N ILE A 210 4.63 29.79 -2.51
CA ILE A 210 4.80 28.41 -2.04
C ILE A 210 5.01 27.49 -3.24
N TYR A 211 5.95 26.55 -3.10
CA TYR A 211 6.27 25.58 -4.14
C TYR A 211 6.20 24.17 -3.56
N PRO A 212 5.51 23.23 -4.22
CA PRO A 212 5.44 21.85 -3.74
C PRO A 212 6.84 21.23 -3.74
N LEU A 213 7.18 20.59 -2.62
CA LEU A 213 8.39 19.79 -2.49
C LEU A 213 8.13 18.44 -3.16
N GLU A 214 8.28 18.43 -4.48
CA GLU A 214 8.39 17.18 -5.25
C GLU A 214 9.70 16.46 -4.90
N ASP A 215 9.77 15.15 -5.16
CA ASP A 215 10.93 14.33 -4.78
C ASP A 215 12.27 14.93 -5.22
N LYS A 216 13.15 15.13 -4.23
CA LYS A 216 14.47 15.75 -4.38
C LYS A 216 14.43 17.13 -5.06
N LEU A 217 13.57 18.03 -4.59
CA LEU A 217 13.61 19.43 -5.03
C LEU A 217 14.93 20.10 -4.59
N THR A 218 15.78 20.41 -5.56
CA THR A 218 17.00 21.18 -5.32
C THR A 218 16.69 22.67 -5.31
N LEU A 219 17.51 23.45 -4.59
CA LEU A 219 17.41 24.92 -4.58
C LEU A 219 17.36 25.51 -5.99
N LEU A 220 18.22 25.03 -6.89
CA LEU A 220 18.26 25.51 -8.27
C LEU A 220 16.94 25.21 -9.01
N LYS A 221 16.43 23.97 -8.91
CA LYS A 221 15.15 23.60 -9.53
C LYS A 221 14.02 24.48 -8.98
N ALA A 222 13.99 24.73 -7.67
CA ALA A 222 12.98 25.60 -7.05
C ALA A 222 13.04 27.04 -7.59
N ILE A 223 14.23 27.60 -7.77
CA ILE A 223 14.41 28.94 -8.35
C ILE A 223 13.93 29.01 -9.80
N ILE A 224 14.19 27.97 -10.60
CA ILE A 224 13.72 27.88 -11.98
C ILE A 224 12.18 27.83 -12.02
N LEU A 225 11.55 27.01 -11.17
CA LEU A 225 10.09 26.96 -11.02
C LEU A 225 9.52 28.32 -10.59
N ALA A 226 10.26 29.07 -9.76
CA ALA A 226 9.93 30.44 -9.38
C ALA A 226 10.15 31.50 -10.48
N GLY A 227 10.42 31.07 -11.71
CA GLY A 227 10.58 31.94 -12.88
C GLY A 227 11.98 32.54 -13.03
N ASN A 228 12.99 31.98 -12.35
CA ASN A 228 14.37 32.47 -12.26
C ASN A 228 14.52 33.74 -11.39
N PRO A 229 15.75 34.08 -10.96
CA PRO A 229 16.03 35.31 -10.25
C PRO A 229 15.73 36.53 -11.14
N LYS A 230 15.36 37.65 -10.52
CA LYS A 230 15.31 38.97 -11.17
C LYS A 230 16.72 39.54 -11.32
N ASP A 231 16.92 40.48 -12.23
CA ASP A 231 18.21 41.18 -12.39
C ASP A 231 18.63 41.96 -11.13
N SER A 232 17.64 42.32 -10.30
CA SER A 232 17.82 42.93 -8.98
C SER A 232 18.33 41.96 -7.91
N ALA A 233 18.37 40.64 -8.15
CA ALA A 233 18.74 39.64 -7.15
C ALA A 233 20.24 39.57 -6.87
N MET A 234 20.60 39.50 -5.59
CA MET A 234 21.98 39.36 -5.13
C MET A 234 22.32 37.88 -4.95
N LEU A 235 22.60 37.22 -6.08
CA LEU A 235 22.83 35.77 -6.20
C LEU A 235 23.83 35.18 -5.18
N PRO A 236 24.98 35.82 -4.86
CA PRO A 236 25.95 35.27 -3.91
C PRO A 236 25.48 35.19 -2.45
N PHE A 237 24.35 35.85 -2.13
CA PHE A 237 23.84 35.97 -0.77
C PHE A 237 22.48 35.29 -0.60
N THR A 238 22.20 34.29 -1.43
CA THR A 238 20.98 33.50 -1.30
C THR A 238 21.04 32.72 0.00
N LYS A 239 19.91 32.64 0.71
CA LYS A 239 19.82 31.94 1.99
C LYS A 239 18.73 30.88 1.93
N VAL A 240 19.02 29.71 2.49
CA VAL A 240 18.00 28.73 2.86
C VAL A 240 17.91 28.73 4.37
N ILE A 241 16.73 29.06 4.88
CA ILE A 241 16.44 29.10 6.30
C ILE A 241 15.63 27.85 6.61
N ARG A 242 16.17 26.98 7.46
CA ARG A 242 15.63 25.66 7.79
C ARG A 242 15.32 25.57 9.27
N GLN A 243 14.14 25.07 9.61
CA GLN A 243 13.80 24.74 10.98
C GLN A 243 14.26 23.31 11.28
N THR A 244 15.10 23.15 12.30
CA THR A 244 15.58 21.86 12.80
C THR A 244 15.13 21.67 14.25
N GLU A 245 15.25 20.45 14.78
CA GLU A 245 14.98 20.17 16.20
C GLU A 245 15.84 21.01 17.16
N LYS A 246 16.99 21.52 16.70
CA LYS A 246 17.94 22.34 17.47
C LYS A 246 17.70 23.84 17.30
N GLY A 247 16.71 24.25 16.51
CA GLY A 247 16.42 25.64 16.18
C GLY A 247 16.61 25.96 14.68
N ILE A 248 16.80 27.23 14.36
CA ILE A 248 16.89 27.72 12.98
C ILE A 248 18.32 27.58 12.46
N GLU A 249 18.49 26.87 11.35
CA GLU A 249 19.73 26.77 10.58
C GLU A 249 19.65 27.70 9.36
N ILE A 250 20.72 28.45 9.08
CA ILE A 250 20.81 29.33 7.90
C ILE A 250 21.95 28.82 7.01
N ILE A 251 21.57 28.27 5.86
CA ILE A 251 22.50 27.80 4.83
C ILE A 251 22.70 28.94 3.83
N ASN A 252 23.90 29.52 3.81
CA ASN A 252 24.25 30.53 2.82
C ASN A 252 24.70 29.84 1.52
N VAL A 253 24.15 30.31 0.39
CA VAL A 253 24.36 29.69 -0.92
C VAL A 253 24.73 30.74 -1.94
N ASP A 254 25.87 30.54 -2.61
CA ASP A 254 26.29 31.38 -3.73
C ASP A 254 25.74 30.82 -5.05
N LEU A 255 24.67 31.44 -5.56
CA LEU A 255 24.05 31.03 -6.83
C LEU A 255 24.88 31.40 -8.08
N LYS A 256 25.85 32.31 -7.96
CA LYS A 256 26.70 32.71 -9.10
C LYS A 256 27.68 31.60 -9.45
N ASP A 257 28.23 30.96 -8.43
CA ASP A 257 29.14 29.83 -8.59
C ASP A 257 28.41 28.54 -9.03
N LEU A 258 27.16 28.38 -8.58
CA LEU A 258 26.30 27.24 -8.95
C LEU A 258 25.92 27.19 -10.43
N ALA A 259 25.90 28.34 -11.13
CA ALA A 259 25.63 28.40 -12.56
C ALA A 259 26.86 28.06 -13.43
N LEU A 260 28.07 28.16 -12.88
CA LEU A 260 29.34 28.11 -13.62
C LEU A 260 30.10 26.78 -13.44
N LYS A 261 29.84 26.02 -12.38
CA LYS A 261 30.51 24.73 -12.10
C LYS A 261 29.50 23.64 -11.73
N PRO A 262 28.93 22.92 -12.70
CA PRO A 262 27.99 21.82 -12.49
C PRO A 262 28.64 20.55 -11.93
N GLU A 263 29.86 20.61 -11.39
CA GLU A 263 30.61 19.48 -10.82
C GLU A 263 30.61 19.54 -9.28
N HIS A 264 30.32 20.73 -8.70
CA HIS A 264 30.06 20.94 -7.28
C HIS A 264 28.57 20.74 -6.95
N LEU A 265 27.93 19.73 -7.56
CA LEU A 265 26.53 19.31 -7.40
C LEU A 265 26.17 18.82 -5.99
N ASN A 266 26.78 19.37 -4.94
CA ASN A 266 26.26 19.24 -3.59
C ASN A 266 25.10 20.23 -3.41
N GLU A 267 24.10 19.99 -4.27
CA GLU A 267 22.66 20.07 -4.12
C GLU A 267 22.22 20.39 -2.70
N VAL A 268 21.93 21.66 -2.44
CA VAL A 268 21.04 22.00 -1.33
C VAL A 268 19.67 21.43 -1.69
N ILE A 269 19.44 20.19 -1.25
CA ILE A 269 18.14 19.53 -1.31
C ILE A 269 17.29 20.23 -0.27
N LEU A 270 16.21 20.83 -0.75
CA LEU A 270 15.27 21.50 0.11
C LEU A 270 14.47 20.47 0.90
N GLN A 271 14.14 20.84 2.13
CA GLN A 271 13.31 20.06 3.03
C GLN A 271 11.96 20.75 3.20
N GLN A 272 10.99 19.99 3.72
CA GLN A 272 9.67 20.50 4.05
C GLN A 272 9.79 21.74 4.94
N GLY A 273 9.15 22.84 4.54
CA GLY A 273 9.11 24.08 5.30
C GLY A 273 10.33 24.99 5.14
N ASP A 274 11.33 24.62 4.32
CA ASP A 274 12.48 25.49 4.04
C ASP A 274 12.01 26.84 3.45
N ILE A 275 12.64 27.93 3.90
CA ILE A 275 12.45 29.27 3.33
C ILE A 275 13.68 29.64 2.52
N VAL A 276 13.51 29.75 1.21
CA VAL A 276 14.51 30.23 0.27
C VAL A 276 14.34 31.73 0.08
N TYR A 277 15.36 32.50 0.46
CA TYR A 277 15.38 33.95 0.36
C TYR A 277 16.47 34.43 -0.59
N LEU A 278 16.06 35.13 -1.65
CA LEU A 278 16.96 35.82 -2.58
C LEU A 278 16.93 37.32 -2.27
N PRO A 279 17.98 37.89 -1.65
CA PRO A 279 17.99 39.31 -1.31
C PRO A 279 18.15 40.19 -2.55
N PRO A 280 17.69 41.45 -2.52
CA PRO A 280 18.00 42.44 -3.56
C PRO A 280 19.45 42.93 -3.48
N THR A 281 20.00 43.34 -4.61
CA THR A 281 21.29 44.03 -4.71
C THR A 281 21.21 45.42 -4.04
N LYS A 282 22.31 45.85 -3.39
CA LYS A 282 22.41 47.11 -2.62
C LYS A 282 22.04 48.40 -3.39
N LEU A 283 21.82 48.33 -4.70
CA LEU A 283 21.34 49.45 -5.52
C LEU A 283 19.82 49.71 -5.37
N GLY A 284 19.08 48.82 -4.70
CA GLY A 284 17.67 48.99 -4.37
C GLY A 284 17.39 49.10 -2.86
N LYS A 285 17.88 50.15 -2.18
CA LYS A 285 17.40 50.63 -0.85
C LYS A 285 17.07 49.54 0.21
N LEU A 286 18.06 48.74 0.62
CA LEU A 286 17.91 47.69 1.65
C LEU A 286 17.33 48.17 2.99
N ASN A 287 17.65 49.40 3.43
CA ASN A 287 17.15 49.88 4.73
C ASN A 287 15.63 50.09 4.74
N LYS A 288 15.00 50.36 3.59
CA LYS A 288 13.57 50.69 3.53
C LYS A 288 12.67 49.44 3.51
N ILE A 289 13.20 48.32 3.04
CA ILE A 289 12.46 47.04 2.91
C ILE A 289 12.54 46.24 4.22
N LEU A 290 13.70 46.24 4.87
CA LEU A 290 13.88 45.63 6.19
C LEU A 290 12.90 46.23 7.20
N ASP A 291 12.80 47.56 7.28
CA ASP A 291 11.86 48.23 8.20
C ASP A 291 10.38 47.90 7.93
N GLN A 292 10.01 47.57 6.69
CA GLN A 292 8.64 47.22 6.31
C GLN A 292 8.30 45.74 6.54
N ALA A 293 9.30 44.85 6.50
CA ALA A 293 9.11 43.41 6.66
C ALA A 293 9.15 42.94 8.13
N MET A 294 9.78 43.71 9.02
CA MET A 294 9.93 43.34 10.44
C MET A 294 8.61 42.99 11.15
N PRO A 295 7.49 43.74 10.98
CA PRO A 295 6.24 43.41 11.66
C PRO A 295 5.67 42.04 11.26
N LEU A 296 5.80 41.66 9.99
CA LEU A 296 5.33 40.38 9.45
C LEU A 296 6.19 39.21 9.94
N LEU A 297 7.52 39.39 9.92
CA LEU A 297 8.45 38.40 10.45
C LEU A 297 8.20 38.17 11.94
N THR A 298 8.04 39.24 12.71
CA THR A 298 7.71 39.16 14.14
C THR A 298 6.39 38.42 14.37
N ALA A 299 5.34 38.68 13.59
CA ALA A 299 4.06 37.97 13.69
C ALA A 299 4.19 36.45 13.40
N LEU A 300 4.99 36.06 12.41
CA LEU A 300 5.27 34.65 12.09
C LEU A 300 6.03 33.94 13.24
N PHE A 301 7.00 34.61 13.86
CA PHE A 301 7.72 34.06 15.02
C PHE A 301 6.82 33.92 16.26
N TYR A 302 5.93 34.89 16.51
CA TYR A 302 4.93 34.77 17.58
C TYR A 302 3.92 33.64 17.33
N ALA A 303 3.45 33.47 16.09
CA ALA A 303 2.51 32.41 15.73
C ALA A 303 3.11 30.99 15.87
N THR A 304 4.44 30.88 15.78
CA THR A 304 5.19 29.62 15.95
C THR A 304 5.70 29.43 17.39
N GLY A 305 5.33 30.32 18.33
CA GLY A 305 5.70 30.22 19.75
C GLY A 305 7.17 30.53 20.06
N THR A 306 7.93 31.06 19.11
CA THR A 306 9.36 31.38 19.29
C THR A 306 9.54 32.89 19.48
N THR A 307 9.84 33.32 20.71
CA THR A 307 10.11 34.75 20.99
C THR A 307 11.61 35.03 20.91
N TYR A 308 12.11 35.37 19.72
CA TYR A 308 13.47 35.92 19.58
C TYR A 308 13.43 37.42 19.32
N ASN A 309 14.31 38.19 19.98
CA ASN A 309 14.46 39.62 19.72
C ASN A 309 15.37 39.83 18.49
N ILE A 310 14.74 39.85 17.32
CA ILE A 310 15.39 39.82 16.00
C ILE A 310 16.33 41.04 15.77
N LYS A 311 16.18 42.13 16.53
CA LYS A 311 17.03 43.32 16.43
C LYS A 311 18.50 43.08 16.82
N GLU A 312 18.80 42.05 17.61
CA GLU A 312 20.19 41.75 18.00
C GLU A 312 20.98 40.98 16.94
N LEU A 313 20.30 40.37 15.95
CA LEU A 313 20.93 39.59 14.87
C LEU A 313 21.53 40.45 13.74
N TYR A 314 21.41 41.79 13.83
CA TYR A 314 21.83 42.75 12.80
C TYR A 314 22.95 43.71 13.26
N LYS A 315 23.68 43.39 14.34
CA LYS A 315 24.94 44.06 14.68
C LYS A 315 26.13 43.46 13.94
#